data_AF-A0AA43Z8F3-F1
#
_entry.id   AF-A0AA43Z8F3-F1
#
_cell.length_a   1.000
_cell.length_b   1.000
_cell.length_c   1.000
_cell.angle_alpha   90.00
_cell.angle_beta   90.00
_cell.angle_gamma   90.00
#
_symmetry.space_group_name_H-M   'P 1'
#
loop_
_entity.id
_entity.type
_entity.pdbx_description
1 polymer ?
#
loop_
_entity_poly.entity_id
_entity_poly.type
_entity_poly.pdbx_seq_one_letter_code
_entity_poly.pdbx_strand_id
1 'polypeptide(L)'
;MIKEVDALLRQWGQERAAPALEASVRSPLGDTDQWLGGGRGSGGEPGLGVAAMFAQYSRVCRVLDDVLRSLSASREEGGLGGRGLTLYTLARVRYVHAGEQPSVAAQLAELAISERTYRTQVAELHRAVLERLEGRLRAADRAAWRVLVGED
;
A
#
# COMPACT_ATOMS: atom_id res chain seq x y z
N MET A 1 14.89 -11.77 -1.18
CA MET A 1 13.88 -10.76 -0.81
C MET A 1 13.68 -9.88 -2.03
N ILE A 2 12.44 -9.63 -2.46
CA ILE A 2 12.15 -8.80 -3.64
C ILE A 2 12.07 -7.35 -3.18
N LYS A 3 12.95 -6.47 -3.69
CA LYS A 3 13.15 -5.11 -3.16
C LYS A 3 11.97 -4.19 -3.44
N GLU A 4 11.37 -4.35 -4.61
CA GLU A 4 10.24 -3.58 -5.09
C GLU A 4 9.00 -3.87 -4.22
N VAL A 5 8.77 -5.15 -3.93
CA VAL A 5 7.69 -5.58 -3.01
C VAL A 5 7.97 -5.14 -1.57
N ASP A 6 9.23 -5.15 -1.11
CA ASP A 6 9.60 -4.61 0.21
C ASP A 6 9.22 -3.13 0.33
N ALA A 7 9.56 -2.32 -0.68
CA ALA A 7 9.25 -0.89 -0.71
C ALA A 7 7.73 -0.63 -0.72
N LEU A 8 6.98 -1.37 -1.54
CA LEU A 8 5.52 -1.30 -1.60
C LEU A 8 4.87 -1.64 -0.25
N LEU A 9 5.33 -2.71 0.41
CA LEU A 9 4.80 -3.12 1.71
C LEU A 9 5.17 -2.13 2.82
N ARG A 10 6.36 -1.53 2.78
CA ARG A 10 6.73 -0.43 3.69
C ARG A 10 5.80 0.75 3.52
N GLN A 11 5.54 1.17 2.28
CA GLN A 11 4.64 2.29 1.99
C GLN A 11 3.20 2.00 2.45
N TRP A 12 2.67 0.82 2.11
CA TRP A 12 1.37 0.36 2.63
C TRP A 12 1.32 0.39 4.16
N GLY A 13 2.38 -0.07 4.81
CA GLY A 13 2.48 -0.08 6.27
C GLY A 13 2.45 1.32 6.90
N GLN A 14 3.15 2.27 6.29
CA GLN A 14 3.15 3.68 6.71
C GLN A 14 1.77 4.32 6.54
N GLU A 15 1.12 4.15 5.37
CA GLU A 15 -0.24 4.66 5.15
C GLU A 15 -1.27 4.05 6.10
N ARG A 16 -1.07 2.79 6.54
CA ARG A 16 -1.94 2.15 7.53
C ARG A 16 -1.71 2.60 8.96
N ALA A 17 -0.47 2.92 9.31
CA ALA A 17 -0.11 3.37 10.65
C ALA A 17 -0.48 4.84 10.89
N ALA A 18 -0.32 5.66 9.86
CA ALA A 18 -0.74 7.05 9.83
C ALA A 18 -1.64 7.25 8.59
N PRO A 19 -2.92 6.82 8.65
CA PRO A 19 -3.87 7.16 7.61
C PRO A 19 -3.88 8.68 7.50
N ALA A 20 -3.82 9.21 6.29
CA ALA A 20 -3.63 10.63 5.98
C ALA A 20 -4.72 11.60 6.51
N LEU A 21 -5.47 11.22 7.55
CA LEU A 21 -6.33 12.08 8.35
C LEU A 21 -5.56 13.04 9.28
N GLU A 22 -4.27 12.80 9.57
CA GLU A 22 -3.39 13.82 10.18
C GLU A 22 -2.76 14.79 9.17
N ALA A 23 -2.94 14.54 7.87
CA ALA A 23 -3.15 15.65 6.96
C ALA A 23 -4.62 16.04 7.13
N SER A 24 -4.98 16.71 8.23
CA SER A 24 -5.12 18.17 8.12
C SER A 24 -4.61 18.61 6.75
N VAL A 25 -5.53 18.65 5.79
CA VAL A 25 -5.52 19.71 4.81
C VAL A 25 -5.33 20.96 5.68
N ARG A 26 -4.07 21.36 5.92
CA ARG A 26 -3.74 22.74 6.17
C ARG A 26 -4.43 23.40 5.00
N SER A 27 -5.58 23.97 5.29
CA SER A 27 -6.42 24.59 4.30
C SER A 27 -5.49 25.42 3.43
N PRO A 28 -5.58 25.37 2.09
CA PRO A 28 -4.86 26.32 1.25
C PRO A 28 -5.21 27.77 1.64
N LEU A 29 -6.25 27.94 2.45
CA LEU A 29 -6.57 29.12 3.24
C LEU A 29 -5.75 29.15 4.53
N GLY A 30 -4.42 29.18 4.41
CA GLY A 30 -3.58 29.76 5.46
C GLY A 30 -3.86 31.27 5.49
N ASP A 31 -4.29 31.77 6.65
CA ASP A 31 -4.50 33.16 7.02
C ASP A 31 -5.31 34.04 6.06
N THR A 32 -6.58 34.23 6.43
CA THR A 32 -7.51 35.23 5.87
C THR A 32 -7.13 36.68 6.16
N ASP A 33 -5.90 36.97 6.62
CA ASP A 33 -5.50 38.30 7.09
C ASP A 33 -4.51 39.03 6.15
N GLN A 34 -4.29 38.51 4.93
CA GLN A 34 -3.43 39.18 3.94
C GLN A 34 -4.16 39.59 2.63
N TRP A 35 -5.49 39.45 2.57
CA TRP A 35 -6.30 39.65 1.36
C TRP A 35 -6.79 41.09 1.10
N LEU A 36 -6.14 42.11 1.67
CA LEU A 36 -6.38 43.53 1.32
C LEU A 36 -5.04 44.24 1.09
N GLY A 37 -4.32 43.86 0.02
CA GLY A 37 -3.03 44.51 -0.22
C GLY A 37 -2.29 44.13 -1.50
N GLY A 38 -2.95 44.18 -2.66
CA GLY A 38 -2.30 44.52 -3.92
C GLY A 38 -1.40 43.48 -4.61
N GLY A 39 -1.46 43.49 -5.94
CA GLY A 39 -0.39 42.94 -6.79
C GLY A 39 -0.84 41.90 -7.78
N ARG A 40 -1.08 42.33 -9.02
CA ARG A 40 -1.17 41.46 -10.20
C ARG A 40 0.10 40.62 -10.31
N GLY A 41 -0.05 39.30 -10.37
CA GLY A 41 1.02 38.34 -10.66
C GLY A 41 0.44 37.17 -11.45
N SER A 42 1.06 36.89 -12.59
CA SER A 42 0.67 35.98 -13.66
C SER A 42 0.52 34.50 -13.27
N GLY A 43 -0.26 33.78 -14.08
CA GLY A 43 -0.69 32.39 -13.91
C GLY A 43 0.39 31.39 -13.50
N GLY A 44 0.07 30.60 -12.47
CA GLY A 44 0.69 29.32 -12.17
C GLY A 44 -0.38 28.24 -12.18
N GLU A 45 -0.11 27.12 -12.83
CA GLU A 45 -1.01 25.96 -12.90
C GLU A 45 -1.47 25.53 -11.49
N PRO A 46 -2.79 25.30 -11.28
CA PRO A 46 -3.28 24.94 -9.96
C PRO A 46 -3.01 23.47 -9.68
N GLY A 47 -2.07 23.16 -8.78
CA GLY A 47 -2.15 22.14 -7.70
C GLY A 47 -2.62 20.69 -7.97
N LEU A 48 -2.90 20.28 -9.20
CA LEU A 48 -3.50 18.99 -9.51
C LEU A 48 -2.49 17.83 -9.51
N GLY A 49 -1.20 18.11 -9.71
CA GLY A 49 -0.16 17.08 -9.76
C GLY A 49 0.02 16.36 -8.43
N VAL A 50 0.02 17.10 -7.31
CA VAL A 50 0.20 16.52 -5.97
C VAL A 50 -1.04 15.73 -5.53
N ALA A 51 -2.25 16.25 -5.76
CA ALA A 51 -3.48 15.55 -5.45
C ALA A 51 -3.66 14.28 -6.31
N ALA A 52 -3.33 14.33 -7.61
CA ALA A 52 -3.35 13.16 -8.48
C ALA A 52 -2.32 12.12 -8.05
N MET A 53 -1.13 12.54 -7.64
CA MET A 53 -0.09 11.67 -7.11
C MET A 53 -0.55 10.99 -5.81
N PHE A 54 -1.13 11.73 -4.86
CA PHE A 54 -1.72 11.18 -3.64
C PHE A 54 -2.87 10.21 -3.93
N ALA A 55 -3.75 10.52 -4.89
CA ALA A 55 -4.84 9.64 -5.28
C ALA A 55 -4.32 8.33 -5.89
N GLN A 56 -3.27 8.40 -6.71
CA GLN A 56 -2.58 7.22 -7.25
C GLN A 56 -1.93 6.39 -6.14
N TYR A 57 -1.26 7.02 -5.16
CA TYR A 57 -0.68 6.33 -4.01
C TYR A 57 -1.73 5.61 -3.16
N SER A 58 -2.80 6.31 -2.78
CA SER A 58 -3.91 5.73 -2.02
C SER A 58 -4.55 4.56 -2.77
N ARG A 59 -4.61 4.63 -4.12
CA ARG A 59 -5.09 3.52 -4.94
C ARG A 59 -4.16 2.31 -4.89
N VAL A 60 -2.85 2.50 -4.98
CA VAL A 60 -1.86 1.41 -4.89
C VAL A 60 -1.93 0.73 -3.52
N CYS A 61 -2.04 1.50 -2.44
CA CYS A 61 -2.13 0.94 -1.10
C CYS A 61 -3.45 0.20 -0.84
N ARG A 62 -4.58 0.65 -1.41
CA ARG A 62 -5.83 -0.12 -1.42
C ARG A 62 -5.70 -1.44 -2.16
N VAL A 63 -5.06 -1.43 -3.34
CA VAL A 63 -4.80 -2.66 -4.10
C VAL A 63 -3.93 -3.63 -3.28
N LEU A 64 -2.87 -3.13 -2.62
CA LEU A 64 -2.04 -3.95 -1.75
C LEU A 64 -2.82 -4.50 -0.55
N ASP A 65 -3.69 -3.70 0.05
CA ASP A 65 -4.53 -4.14 1.16
C ASP A 65 -5.47 -5.28 0.75
N ASP A 66 -6.09 -5.18 -0.42
CA ASP A 66 -6.93 -6.23 -0.99
C ASP A 66 -6.11 -7.49 -1.34
N VAL A 67 -4.91 -7.32 -1.89
CA VAL A 67 -4.01 -8.46 -2.17
C VAL A 67 -3.66 -9.17 -0.88
N LEU A 68 -3.23 -8.44 0.15
CA LEU A 68 -2.86 -8.97 1.45
C LEU A 68 -4.05 -9.66 2.14
N ARG A 69 -5.26 -9.08 2.09
CA ARG A 69 -6.49 -9.71 2.59
C ARG A 69 -6.82 -10.98 1.83
N SER A 70 -6.71 -10.96 0.49
CA SER A 70 -7.00 -12.13 -0.35
C SER A 70 -6.06 -13.31 -0.10
N LEU A 71 -4.88 -13.09 0.49
CA LEU A 71 -4.03 -14.20 0.95
C LEU A 71 -4.77 -15.07 1.96
N SER A 72 -5.52 -14.45 2.88
CA SER A 72 -6.23 -15.14 3.97
C SER A 72 -7.53 -15.83 3.55
N ALA A 73 -7.99 -15.61 2.31
CA ALA A 73 -9.16 -16.27 1.75
C ALA A 73 -9.01 -17.81 1.76
N SER A 74 -10.14 -18.51 1.64
CA SER A 74 -10.14 -19.98 1.58
C SER A 74 -9.36 -20.48 0.34
N ARG A 75 -8.90 -21.74 0.36
CA ARG A 75 -8.24 -22.31 -0.83
C ARG A 75 -9.18 -22.41 -2.03
N GLU A 76 -10.46 -22.61 -1.78
CA GLU A 76 -11.52 -22.67 -2.80
C GLU A 76 -11.67 -21.32 -3.52
N GLU A 77 -11.42 -20.22 -2.81
CA GLU A 77 -11.38 -18.85 -3.35
C GLU A 77 -10.01 -18.46 -3.95
N GLY A 78 -9.07 -19.41 -4.06
CA GLY A 78 -7.70 -19.13 -4.53
C GLY A 78 -6.80 -18.46 -3.49
N GLY A 79 -7.20 -18.45 -2.22
CA GLY A 79 -6.39 -18.00 -1.09
C GLY A 79 -5.43 -19.06 -0.56
N LEU A 80 -4.67 -18.70 0.47
CA LEU A 80 -3.73 -19.56 1.18
C LEU A 80 -4.29 -20.04 2.55
N GLY A 81 -5.54 -19.69 2.87
CA GLY A 81 -6.20 -20.03 4.14
C GLY A 81 -5.39 -19.58 5.36
N GLY A 82 -5.25 -20.47 6.35
CA GLY A 82 -4.49 -20.19 7.58
C GLY A 82 -3.04 -19.78 7.33
N ARG A 83 -2.42 -20.26 6.23
CA ARG A 83 -1.08 -19.80 5.85
C ARG A 83 -1.09 -18.34 5.40
N GLY A 84 -2.09 -17.95 4.62
CA GLY A 84 -2.29 -16.57 4.21
C GLY A 84 -2.55 -15.63 5.37
N LEU A 85 -3.32 -16.09 6.37
CA LEU A 85 -3.51 -15.35 7.62
C LEU A 85 -2.17 -15.14 8.35
N THR A 86 -1.31 -16.16 8.40
CA THR A 86 0.04 -16.04 8.99
C THR A 86 0.87 -14.98 8.25
N LEU A 87 0.85 -14.99 6.90
CA LEU A 87 1.57 -14.01 6.09
C LEU A 87 1.00 -12.59 6.24
N TYR A 88 -0.32 -12.47 6.37
CA TYR A 88 -0.98 -11.19 6.64
C TYR A 88 -0.57 -10.63 8.01
N THR A 89 -0.57 -11.45 9.05
CA THR A 89 -0.10 -11.08 10.39
C THR A 89 1.36 -10.65 10.37
N LEU A 90 2.23 -11.43 9.69
CA LEU A 90 3.63 -11.06 9.50
C LEU A 90 3.78 -9.69 8.81
N ALA A 91 3.00 -9.43 7.76
CA ALA A 91 3.04 -8.13 7.06
C ALA A 91 2.67 -6.98 8.00
N ARG A 92 1.65 -7.15 8.84
CA ARG A 92 1.26 -6.14 9.84
C ARG A 92 2.37 -5.89 10.85
N VAL A 93 2.95 -6.95 11.43
CA VAL A 93 4.02 -6.85 12.45
C VAL A 93 5.33 -6.29 11.89
N ARG A 94 5.58 -6.41 10.59
CA ARG A 94 6.84 -5.92 9.99
C ARG A 94 6.74 -4.49 9.45
N TYR A 95 5.57 -4.08 8.97
CA TYR A 95 5.42 -2.87 8.17
C TYR A 95 4.49 -1.82 8.79
N VAL A 96 3.51 -2.20 9.62
CA VAL A 96 2.50 -1.27 10.16
C VAL A 96 2.90 -0.77 11.54
N HIS A 97 3.60 0.36 11.60
CA HIS A 97 4.04 0.97 12.86
C HIS A 97 3.91 2.50 12.82
N ALA A 98 3.38 3.08 13.89
CA ALA A 98 3.40 4.53 14.07
C ALA A 98 4.81 4.94 14.55
N GLY A 99 5.63 5.47 13.65
CA GLY A 99 7.00 5.91 13.96
C GLY A 99 8.08 4.93 13.52
N GLU A 100 9.11 4.73 14.36
CA GLU A 100 10.29 3.95 14.00
C GLU A 100 9.96 2.45 13.85
N GLN A 101 10.57 1.81 12.85
CA GLN A 101 10.39 0.38 12.61
C GLN A 101 10.96 -0.44 13.78
N PRO A 102 10.20 -1.36 14.40
CA PRO A 102 10.70 -2.18 15.48
C PRO A 102 11.89 -3.03 15.01
N SER A 103 12.83 -3.28 15.92
CA SER A 103 13.98 -4.13 15.63
C SER A 103 13.53 -5.54 15.22
N VAL A 104 14.35 -6.23 14.42
CA VAL A 104 14.05 -7.62 14.02
C VAL A 104 13.85 -8.51 15.24
N ALA A 105 14.61 -8.29 16.33
CA ALA A 105 14.45 -9.03 17.57
C ALA A 105 13.07 -8.83 18.21
N ALA A 106 12.55 -7.61 18.22
CA ALA A 106 11.20 -7.31 18.73
C ALA A 106 10.12 -7.97 17.88
N GLN A 107 10.26 -7.94 16.54
CA GLN A 107 9.33 -8.59 15.62
C GLN A 107 9.32 -10.12 15.79
N LEU A 108 10.49 -10.74 16.00
CA LEU A 108 10.61 -12.18 16.26
C LEU A 108 9.95 -12.57 17.57
N ALA A 109 10.12 -11.76 18.61
CA ALA A 109 9.50 -11.97 19.93
C ALA A 109 7.97 -11.85 19.83
N GLU A 110 7.46 -10.83 19.13
CA GLU A 110 6.02 -10.63 18.94
C GLU A 110 5.37 -11.79 18.16
N LEU A 111 6.04 -12.30 17.13
CA LEU A 111 5.54 -13.43 16.34
C LEU A 111 5.78 -14.79 16.99
N ALA A 112 6.58 -14.86 18.06
CA ALA A 112 7.00 -16.09 18.71
C ALA A 112 7.58 -17.15 17.75
N ILE A 113 8.41 -16.73 16.79
CA ILE A 113 9.03 -17.61 15.78
C ILE A 113 10.55 -17.48 15.74
N SER A 114 11.20 -18.54 15.25
CA SER A 114 12.64 -18.51 14.97
C SER A 114 12.99 -17.54 13.84
N GLU A 115 14.23 -17.03 13.85
CA GLU A 115 14.74 -16.17 12.77
C GLU A 115 14.69 -16.86 11.39
N ARG A 116 15.00 -18.17 11.34
CA ARG A 116 14.92 -18.96 10.09
C ARG A 116 13.48 -18.99 9.56
N THR A 117 12.52 -19.24 10.44
CA THR A 117 11.09 -19.24 10.10
C THR A 117 10.67 -17.86 9.60
N TYR A 118 11.07 -16.81 10.29
CA TYR A 118 10.77 -15.43 9.90
C TYR A 118 11.30 -15.09 8.50
N ARG A 119 12.58 -15.33 8.23
CA ARG A 119 13.18 -15.08 6.90
C ARG A 119 12.47 -15.85 5.79
N THR A 120 12.07 -17.09 6.08
CA THR A 120 11.31 -17.93 5.14
C THR A 120 9.93 -17.35 4.86
N GLN A 121 9.20 -16.95 5.91
CA GLN A 121 7.88 -16.34 5.77
C GLN A 121 7.93 -14.98 5.07
N VAL A 122 8.96 -14.15 5.30
CA VAL A 122 9.15 -12.89 4.56
C VAL A 122 9.37 -13.15 3.07
N ALA A 123 10.22 -14.12 2.72
CA ALA A 123 10.44 -14.48 1.32
C ALA A 123 9.15 -15.01 0.65
N GLU A 124 8.37 -15.81 1.37
CA GLU A 124 7.08 -16.33 0.92
C GLU A 124 6.05 -15.21 0.73
N LEU A 125 5.94 -14.29 1.69
CA LEU A 125 5.08 -13.11 1.59
C LEU A 125 5.39 -12.32 0.32
N HIS A 126 6.67 -12.04 0.03
CA HIS A 126 7.04 -11.23 -1.13
C HIS A 126 6.67 -11.94 -2.44
N ARG A 127 6.86 -13.26 -2.52
CA ARG A 127 6.46 -14.06 -3.69
C ARG A 127 4.94 -14.07 -3.86
N ALA A 128 4.18 -14.33 -2.80
CA ALA A 128 2.73 -14.41 -2.85
C ALA A 128 2.08 -13.06 -3.22
N VAL A 129 2.66 -11.94 -2.77
CA VAL A 129 2.23 -10.59 -3.15
C VAL A 129 2.56 -10.31 -4.62
N LEU A 130 3.79 -10.59 -5.06
CA LEU A 130 4.19 -10.38 -6.45
C LEU A 130 3.30 -11.16 -7.43
N GLU A 131 3.10 -12.46 -7.17
CA GLU A 131 2.28 -13.33 -8.02
C GLU A 131 0.84 -12.81 -8.16
N ARG A 132 0.24 -12.34 -7.06
CA ARG A 132 -1.11 -11.77 -7.10
C ARG A 132 -1.18 -10.43 -7.81
N LEU A 133 -0.17 -9.58 -7.64
CA LEU A 133 -0.09 -8.30 -8.37
C LEU A 133 0.05 -8.54 -9.87
N GLU A 134 0.95 -9.43 -10.29
CA GLU A 134 1.11 -9.82 -11.69
C GLU A 134 -0.19 -10.43 -12.26
N GLY A 135 -0.85 -11.30 -11.49
CA GLY A 135 -2.13 -11.88 -11.88
C GLY A 135 -3.21 -10.84 -12.13
N ARG A 136 -3.31 -9.82 -11.25
CA ARG A 136 -4.26 -8.71 -11.40
C ARG A 136 -3.93 -7.82 -12.59
N LEU A 137 -2.65 -7.51 -12.82
CA LEU A 137 -2.21 -6.71 -13.97
C LEU A 137 -2.56 -7.42 -15.29
N ARG A 138 -2.22 -8.71 -15.41
CA ARG A 138 -2.58 -9.51 -16.60
C ARG A 138 -4.09 -9.61 -16.80
N ALA A 139 -4.88 -9.68 -15.73
CA ALA A 139 -6.34 -9.71 -15.84
C ALA A 139 -6.90 -8.35 -16.30
N ALA A 140 -6.36 -7.24 -15.80
CA ALA A 140 -6.73 -5.90 -16.23
C ALA A 140 -6.39 -5.67 -17.72
N ASP A 141 -5.21 -6.09 -18.17
CA ASP A 141 -4.81 -5.99 -19.57
C ASP A 141 -5.73 -6.81 -20.48
N ARG A 142 -6.09 -8.03 -20.08
CA ARG A 142 -7.06 -8.86 -20.83
C ARG A 142 -8.45 -8.22 -20.87
N ALA A 143 -8.92 -7.65 -19.77
CA ALA A 143 -10.21 -6.97 -19.73
C ALA A 143 -10.20 -5.73 -20.64
N ALA A 144 -9.12 -4.94 -20.60
CA ALA A 144 -8.95 -3.79 -21.49
C ALA A 144 -8.95 -4.22 -22.97
N TRP A 145 -8.28 -5.34 -23.30
CA TRP A 145 -8.31 -5.89 -24.65
C TRP A 145 -9.72 -6.26 -25.12
N ARG A 146 -10.50 -6.99 -24.30
CA ARG A 146 -11.90 -7.36 -24.64
C ARG A 146 -12.79 -6.16 -24.95
N VAL A 147 -12.68 -5.11 -24.13
CA VAL A 147 -13.40 -3.85 -24.35
C VAL A 147 -13.01 -3.21 -25.68
N LEU A 148 -11.72 -3.25 -26.05
CA LEU A 148 -11.23 -2.67 -27.30
C LEU A 148 -11.70 -3.46 -28.54
N VAL A 149 -11.87 -4.78 -28.44
CA VAL A 149 -12.30 -5.63 -29.57
C VAL A 149 -13.80 -5.88 -29.62
N GLY A 150 -14.57 -5.38 -28.65
CA GLY A 150 -16.03 -5.53 -28.61
C GLY A 150 -16.52 -6.95 -28.29
N GLU A 151 -15.73 -7.72 -27.55
CA GLU A 151 -16.13 -9.04 -27.04
C GLU A 151 -16.69 -8.89 -25.62
N ASP A 152 -18.02 -9.02 -25.46
CA ASP A 152 -18.72 -9.12 -24.18
C ASP A 152 -18.97 -10.58 -23.75
#